data_AF-A0A971S6S5-F1
#
_entry.id   AF-A0A971S6S5-F1
#
_cell.length_a   1.000
_cell.length_b   1.000
_cell.length_c   1.000
_cell.angle_alpha   90.00
_cell.angle_beta   90.00
_cell.angle_gamma   90.00
#
_symmetry.space_group_name_H-M   'P 1'
#
loop_
_entity.id
_entity.type
_entity.pdbx_description
1 polymer ?
#
loop_
_entity_poly.entity_id
_entity_poly.type
_entity_poly.pdbx_seq_one_letter_code
_entity_poly.pdbx_strand_id
1 'polypeptide(L)'
;MYKCDLMISRTEDGFIHIGYEDLNVSVFGGGDYEVIYRFDETNYKKLLENLPKTTKTHTVDRLLEIFGERFDEEEFRKFCEKHDIKYKFWNMVH
;
A
#
# COMPACT_ATOMS: atom_id res chain seq x y z
N MET A 1 4.34 -16.85 11.48
CA MET A 1 3.62 -16.34 10.29
C MET A 1 3.96 -14.87 10.23
N TYR A 2 4.76 -14.44 9.25
CA TYR A 2 5.12 -13.02 9.10
C TYR A 2 3.88 -12.27 8.63
N LYS A 3 3.50 -11.23 9.38
CA LYS A 3 2.38 -10.36 9.08
C LYS A 3 2.96 -9.11 8.42
N CYS A 4 2.49 -8.79 7.23
CA CYS A 4 2.80 -7.55 6.54
C CYS A 4 2.05 -6.43 7.27
N ASP A 5 2.77 -5.47 7.86
CA ASP A 5 2.14 -4.34 8.55
C ASP A 5 1.84 -3.22 7.56
N LEU A 6 0.70 -3.35 6.87
CA LEU A 6 0.18 -2.32 5.97
C LEU A 6 -0.32 -1.11 6.77
N MET A 7 0.16 0.07 6.41
CA MET A 7 -0.11 1.34 7.08
C MET A 7 -0.59 2.41 6.11
N ILE A 8 -1.44 3.31 6.60
CA ILE A 8 -1.87 4.51 5.87
C ILE A 8 -1.61 5.73 6.75
N SER A 9 -0.90 6.71 6.20
CA SER A 9 -0.64 7.98 6.88
C SER A 9 -0.90 9.17 5.95
N ARG A 10 -1.25 10.32 6.54
CA ARG A 10 -1.39 11.58 5.82
C ARG A 10 -0.27 12.52 6.27
N THR A 11 0.46 13.06 5.31
CA THR A 11 1.56 14.00 5.55
C THR A 11 1.01 15.43 5.72
N GLU A 12 1.79 16.31 6.34
CA GLU A 12 1.41 17.72 6.54
C GLU A 12 1.18 18.47 5.23
N ASP A 13 1.89 18.09 4.16
CA ASP A 13 1.73 18.64 2.81
C ASP A 13 0.54 18.03 2.03
N GLY A 14 -0.29 17.25 2.72
CA GLY A 14 -1.59 16.79 2.22
C GLY A 14 -1.55 15.50 1.39
N PHE A 15 -0.37 14.89 1.24
CA PHE A 15 -0.24 13.60 0.56
C PHE A 15 -0.61 12.43 1.48
N ILE A 16 -0.94 11.31 0.85
CA ILE A 16 -1.33 10.08 1.52
C ILE A 16 -0.30 9.01 1.18
N HIS A 17 0.25 8.38 2.20
CA HIS A 17 1.14 7.24 2.05
C HIS A 17 0.36 5.97 2.35
N ILE A 18 0.46 4.99 1.46
CA ILE A 18 0.13 3.59 1.73
C ILE A 18 1.46 2.87 1.71
N GLY A 19 1.87 2.32 2.83
CA GLY A 19 3.13 1.60 2.92
C GLY A 19 2.98 0.29 3.66
N TYR A 20 3.96 -0.58 3.51
CA TYR A 20 4.06 -1.78 4.31
C TYR A 20 5.52 -2.09 4.60
N GLU A 21 5.72 -2.86 5.67
CA GLU A 21 7.03 -3.24 6.14
C GLU A 21 7.07 -4.76 6.35
N ASP A 22 8.11 -5.39 5.78
CA ASP A 22 8.50 -6.76 6.05
C ASP A 22 9.75 -6.75 6.92
N LEU A 23 9.61 -7.27 8.14
CA LEU A 23 10.70 -7.26 9.13
C LEU A 23 11.59 -8.50 9.02
N ASN A 24 12.89 -8.34 9.31
CA ASN A 24 13.88 -9.41 9.40
C ASN A 24 13.92 -10.30 8.15
N VAL A 25 14.01 -9.65 6.99
CA VAL A 25 14.00 -10.32 5.70
C VAL A 25 15.35 -10.98 5.45
N SER A 26 15.35 -12.32 5.44
CA SER A 26 16.58 -13.13 5.33
C SER A 26 17.45 -12.83 4.09
N VAL A 27 16.84 -12.51 2.94
CA VAL A 27 17.59 -12.15 1.71
C VAL A 27 18.33 -10.82 1.87
N PHE A 28 17.90 -9.97 2.79
CA PHE A 28 18.56 -8.72 3.16
C PHE A 28 19.41 -8.87 4.43
N GLY A 29 19.84 -10.08 4.77
CA GLY A 29 20.68 -10.34 5.95
C GLY A 29 19.98 -10.11 7.28
N GLY A 30 18.64 -10.14 7.29
CA GLY A 30 17.83 -9.79 8.45
C GLY A 30 17.50 -8.31 8.57
N GLY A 31 17.74 -7.52 7.52
CA GLY A 31 17.26 -6.14 7.41
C GLY A 31 15.75 -6.05 7.15
N ASP A 32 15.21 -4.86 7.35
CA ASP A 32 13.79 -4.57 7.17
C ASP A 32 13.55 -4.01 5.77
N TYR A 33 12.46 -4.43 5.12
CA TYR A 33 12.08 -3.95 3.79
C TYR A 33 10.82 -3.13 3.88
N GLU A 34 10.91 -1.85 3.53
CA GLU A 34 9.80 -0.91 3.57
C GLU A 34 9.44 -0.48 2.14
N VAL A 35 8.14 -0.42 1.85
CA VAL A 35 7.60 0.12 0.60
C VAL A 35 6.62 1.23 0.90
N ILE A 36 6.67 2.31 0.13
CA ILE A 36 5.75 3.45 0.23
C ILE A 36 5.20 3.84 -1.15
N TYR A 37 3.88 3.88 -1.25
CA TYR A 37 3.10 4.46 -2.33
C TYR A 37 2.52 5.81 -1.87
N ARG A 38 2.97 6.90 -2.50
CA ARG A 38 2.57 8.27 -2.16
C ARG A 38 1.60 8.84 -3.20
N PHE A 39 0.39 9.16 -2.75
CA PHE A 39 -0.70 9.69 -3.54
C PHE A 39 -0.98 11.15 -3.16
N ASP A 40 -1.35 11.98 -4.14
CA ASP A 40 -2.09 13.19 -3.82
C ASP A 40 -3.55 12.84 -3.46
N GLU A 41 -4.30 13.83 -2.96
CA GLU A 41 -5.68 13.63 -2.54
C GLU A 41 -6.61 13.19 -3.70
N THR A 42 -6.35 13.64 -4.92
CA THR A 42 -7.16 13.29 -6.10
C THR A 42 -7.00 11.82 -6.46
N ASN A 43 -5.75 11.35 -6.53
CA ASN A 43 -5.42 9.97 -6.86
C ASN A 43 -5.80 9.01 -5.72
N TYR A 44 -5.65 9.44 -4.47
CA TYR A 44 -6.11 8.64 -3.33
C TYR A 44 -7.64 8.49 -3.32
N LYS A 45 -8.39 9.57 -3.61
CA LYS A 45 -9.84 9.48 -3.75
C LYS A 45 -10.23 8.53 -4.89
N LYS A 46 -9.57 8.65 -6.05
CA LYS A 46 -9.78 7.76 -7.21
C LYS A 46 -9.50 6.30 -6.87
N LEU A 47 -8.47 6.02 -6.08
CA LEU A 47 -8.19 4.69 -5.53
C LEU A 47 -9.41 4.17 -4.75
N LEU A 48 -9.86 4.89 -3.73
CA LEU A 48 -10.97 4.46 -2.86
C LEU A 48 -12.28 4.23 -3.61
N GLU A 49 -12.56 5.04 -4.63
CA GLU A 49 -13.76 4.95 -5.46
C GLU A 49 -13.75 3.74 -6.41
N ASN A 50 -12.58 3.29 -6.83
CA ASN A 50 -12.45 2.14 -7.74
C ASN A 50 -12.22 0.81 -7.00
N LEU A 51 -11.94 0.82 -5.70
CA LEU A 51 -11.82 -0.40 -4.92
C LEU A 51 -13.12 -1.22 -5.00
N PRO A 52 -13.04 -2.55 -5.21
CA PRO A 52 -14.19 -3.44 -5.10
C PRO A 52 -15.00 -3.22 -3.82
N LYS A 53 -16.30 -3.54 -3.89
CA LYS A 53 -17.15 -3.55 -2.70
C LYS A 53 -16.63 -4.60 -1.71
N THR A 54 -16.56 -4.19 -0.46
CA THR A 54 -16.04 -4.98 0.67
C THR A 54 -16.92 -4.73 1.88
N THR A 55 -16.96 -5.69 2.80
CA THR A 55 -17.65 -5.56 4.08
C THR A 55 -16.86 -4.76 5.11
N LYS A 56 -15.57 -4.48 4.82
CA LYS A 56 -14.66 -3.77 5.72
C LYS A 56 -14.85 -2.26 5.59
N THR A 57 -14.79 -1.58 6.73
CA THR A 57 -14.94 -0.12 6.84
C THR A 57 -13.60 0.59 6.77
N HIS A 58 -12.55 0.03 7.37
CA HIS A 58 -11.22 0.62 7.40
C HIS A 58 -10.45 0.38 6.11
N THR A 59 -9.86 1.42 5.52
CA THR A 59 -9.15 1.32 4.23
C THR A 59 -8.06 0.26 4.23
N VAL A 60 -7.26 0.14 5.30
CA VAL A 60 -6.23 -0.91 5.42
C VAL A 60 -6.85 -2.30 5.26
N ASP A 61 -7.90 -2.60 6.01
CA ASP A 61 -8.58 -3.91 5.94
C ASP A 61 -9.18 -4.17 4.56
N ARG A 62 -9.72 -3.13 3.92
CA ARG A 62 -10.24 -3.21 2.55
C ARG A 62 -9.13 -3.59 1.57
N LEU A 63 -7.97 -2.92 1.68
CA LEU A 63 -6.81 -3.20 0.83
C LEU A 63 -6.29 -4.62 1.05
N LEU A 64 -6.18 -5.08 2.29
CA LEU A 64 -5.76 -6.45 2.60
C LEU A 64 -6.77 -7.51 2.14
N GLU A 65 -8.08 -7.22 2.16
CA GLU A 65 -9.08 -8.14 1.60
C GLU A 65 -8.97 -8.24 0.06
N ILE A 66 -8.69 -7.14 -0.61
CA ILE A 66 -8.65 -7.07 -2.09
C ILE A 66 -7.31 -7.58 -2.64
N PHE A 67 -6.20 -7.20 -2.02
CA PHE A 67 -4.83 -7.48 -2.48
C PHE A 67 -4.13 -8.55 -1.63
N GLY A 68 -4.86 -9.22 -0.73
CA GLY A 68 -4.35 -10.30 0.11
C GLY A 68 -3.68 -9.82 1.40
N GLU A 69 -3.62 -10.72 2.39
CA GLU A 69 -3.08 -10.44 3.74
C GLU A 69 -1.60 -10.05 3.75
N ARG A 70 -0.88 -10.33 2.67
CA ARG A 70 0.53 -9.93 2.46
C ARG A 70 0.70 -8.75 1.52
N PHE A 71 -0.40 -8.13 1.10
CA PHE A 71 -0.44 -7.02 0.15
C PHE A 71 0.36 -7.29 -1.14
N ASP A 72 -0.30 -7.90 -2.12
CA ASP A 72 0.27 -8.17 -3.44
C ASP A 72 0.54 -6.85 -4.19
N GLU A 73 1.79 -6.42 -4.16
CA GLU A 73 2.24 -5.20 -4.84
C GLU A 73 2.00 -5.24 -6.34
N GLU A 74 2.17 -6.39 -6.99
CA GLU A 74 2.05 -6.49 -8.44
C GLU A 74 0.60 -6.25 -8.85
N GLU A 75 -0.34 -6.90 -8.17
CA GLU A 75 -1.77 -6.71 -8.40
C GLU A 75 -2.24 -5.31 -8.00
N PHE A 76 -1.70 -4.73 -6.93
CA PHE A 76 -1.98 -3.35 -6.55
C PHE A 76 -1.53 -2.34 -7.62
N ARG A 77 -0.33 -2.53 -8.19
CA ARG A 77 0.21 -1.66 -9.24
C ARG A 77 -0.57 -1.79 -10.55
N LYS A 78 -0.91 -3.02 -10.95
CA LYS A 78 -1.79 -3.26 -12.11
C LYS A 78 -3.16 -2.62 -11.93
N PHE A 79 -3.73 -2.71 -10.73
CA PHE A 79 -4.98 -2.03 -10.40
C PHE A 79 -4.85 -0.52 -10.56
N CYS A 80 -3.79 0.08 -10.01
CA CYS A 80 -3.56 1.52 -10.14
C CYS A 80 -3.40 1.95 -11.61
N GLU A 81 -2.64 1.20 -12.41
CA GLU A 81 -2.45 1.48 -13.84
C GLU A 81 -3.78 1.39 -14.60
N LYS A 82 -4.55 0.31 -14.40
CA LYS A 82 -5.86 0.09 -15.03
C LYS A 82 -6.84 1.23 -14.78
N HIS A 83 -6.79 1.81 -13.58
CA HIS A 83 -7.67 2.91 -13.18
C HIS A 83 -7.02 4.28 -13.35
N ASP A 84 -5.87 4.37 -14.02
CA ASP A 84 -5.11 5.61 -14.26
C ASP A 84 -4.88 6.40 -12.95
N ILE A 85 -4.49 5.69 -11.89
CA ILE A 85 -4.15 6.24 -10.57
C ILE A 85 -2.64 6.45 -10.54
N LYS A 86 -2.22 7.68 -10.27
CA LYS A 86 -0.82 8.07 -10.20
C LYS A 86 -0.35 8.13 -8.76
N TYR A 87 0.89 7.71 -8.55
CA TYR A 87 1.57 7.74 -7.25
C TYR A 87 3.08 7.87 -7.47
N LYS A 88 3.78 8.31 -6.43
CA LYS A 88 5.23 8.12 -6.33
C LYS A 88 5.51 6.84 -5.54
N PHE A 89 6.56 6.12 -5.91
CA PHE A 89 6.94 4.84 -5.33
C PHE A 89 8.35 4.92 -4.76
N TRP A 90 8.52 4.36 -3.57
CA TRP A 90 9.81 4.24 -2.89
C TRP A 90 9.88 2.86 -2.25
N ASN A 91 11.05 2.25 -2.25
CA ASN A 91 11.37 1.12 -1.40
C ASN A 91 12.72 1.33 -0.73
N MET A 92 12.86 0.81 0.49
CA MET A 92 14.05 0.97 1.31
C MET A 92 14.37 -0.36 1.98
N VAL A 93 15.65 -0.64 2.14
CA VAL A 93 16.16 -1.74 2.97
C VAL A 93 16.96 -1.08 4.08
N HIS A 94 16.58 -1.36 5.33
CA HIS A 94 17.24 -0.84 6.53
C HIS A 94 18.13 -1.91 7.18
#